data_AF-A0A386PPX9-F1
#
_entry.id   AF-A0A386PPX9-F1
#
_cell.length_a   1.000
_cell.length_b   1.000
_cell.length_c   1.000
_cell.angle_alpha   90.00
_cell.angle_beta   90.00
_cell.angle_gamma   90.00
#
_symmetry.space_group_name_H-M   'P 1'
#
loop_
_entity.id
_entity.type
_entity.pdbx_description
1 polymer ?
#
loop_
_entity_poly.entity_id
_entity_poly.type
_entity_poly.pdbx_seq_one_letter_code
_entity_poly.pdbx_strand_id
1 'polypeptide(L)' 'MTTKTKSLRISSDLNNAINDYLKVTGESFNSFAESAMADKMENLLDLKDYKEAIKSDDGTHFTIDEVAKELNIDL' A
#
# COMPACT_ATOMS: atom_id res chain seq x y z
N MET A 1 -5.62 -24.06 -2.24
CA MET A 1 -4.41 -23.33 -1.82
C MET A 1 -3.86 -23.96 -0.56
N THR A 2 -2.55 -24.13 -0.43
CA THR A 2 -1.91 -24.62 0.80
C THR A 2 -1.64 -23.44 1.73
N THR A 3 -2.29 -23.42 2.89
CA THR A 3 -2.06 -22.40 3.93
C THR A 3 -0.79 -22.73 4.73
N LYS A 4 -0.01 -21.70 5.08
CA LYS A 4 1.14 -21.83 5.98
C LYS A 4 0.92 -20.97 7.21
N THR A 5 1.16 -21.54 8.38
CA THR A 5 1.04 -20.81 9.66
C THR A 5 2.30 -20.02 9.96
N LYS A 6 2.11 -18.80 10.46
CA LYS A 6 3.16 -17.97 11.06
C LYS A 6 2.75 -17.60 12.48
N SER A 7 3.72 -17.47 13.37
CA SER A 7 3.50 -16.99 14.74
C SER A 7 4.23 -15.67 14.95
N LEU A 8 3.57 -14.72 15.59
CA LEU A 8 4.13 -13.40 15.91
C LEU A 8 4.13 -13.20 17.43
N ARG A 9 5.22 -12.63 17.96
CA ARG A 9 5.25 -12.11 19.33
C ARG A 9 4.96 -10.61 19.26
N ILE A 10 3.95 -10.18 20.00
CA ILE A 10 3.55 -8.77 20.11
C ILE A 10 3.46 -8.36 21.58
N SER A 11 3.56 -7.06 21.84
CA SER A 11 3.34 -6.53 23.19
C SER A 11 1.87 -6.70 23.61
N SER A 12 1.64 -6.73 24.92
CA SER A 12 0.27 -6.78 25.47
C SER A 12 -0.56 -5.58 25.00
N ASP A 13 0.02 -4.39 24.97
CA ASP A 13 -0.68 -3.17 24.57
C ASP A 13 -1.13 -3.23 23.10
N LEU A 14 -0.25 -3.70 22.20
CA LEU A 14 -0.59 -3.88 20.80
C LEU A 14 -1.67 -4.94 20.62
N ASN A 15 -1.58 -6.06 21.36
CA ASN A 15 -2.62 -7.08 21.34
C ASN A 15 -4.00 -6.52 21.75
N ASN A 16 -4.04 -5.69 22.79
CA ASN A 16 -5.28 -5.07 23.25
C ASN A 16 -5.86 -4.13 22.19
N ALA A 17 -5.02 -3.27 21.60
CA ALA A 17 -5.43 -2.36 20.54
C ALA A 17 -5.97 -3.10 19.31
N ILE A 18 -5.30 -4.18 18.89
CA ILE A 18 -5.76 -5.04 17.79
C ILE A 18 -7.13 -5.64 18.13
N ASN A 19 -7.29 -6.20 19.33
CA ASN A 19 -8.57 -6.80 19.72
C ASN A 19 -9.72 -5.79 19.75
N ASP A 20 -9.47 -4.56 20.21
CA ASP A 20 -10.50 -3.52 20.23
C ASP A 20 -10.88 -3.08 18.81
N TYR A 21 -9.90 -2.98 17.91
CA TYR A 21 -10.13 -2.75 16.48
C TYR A 21 -10.97 -3.88 15.85
N LEU A 22 -10.60 -5.15 16.05
CA LEU A 22 -11.31 -6.31 15.50
C LEU A 22 -12.76 -6.43 16.03
N LYS A 23 -13.02 -6.02 17.29
CA LYS A 23 -14.39 -5.97 17.84
C LYS A 23 -15.28 -4.96 17.10
N VAL A 24 -14.70 -3.84 16.66
CA VAL A 24 -15.42 -2.78 15.96
C VAL A 24 -15.64 -3.14 14.49
N THR A 25 -14.61 -3.68 13.83
CA THR A 25 -14.68 -4.00 12.40
C THR A 25 -15.33 -5.36 12.11
N GLY A 26 -15.32 -6.27 13.07
CA GLY A 26 -15.82 -7.64 12.91
C GLY A 26 -14.92 -8.53 12.06
N GLU A 27 -13.73 -8.07 11.67
CA GLU A 27 -12.80 -8.85 10.88
C GLU A 27 -12.02 -9.87 11.73
N SER A 28 -11.44 -10.88 11.08
CA SER A 28 -10.58 -11.84 11.76
C SER A 28 -9.16 -11.29 11.91
N PHE A 29 -8.43 -11.74 12.94
CA PHE A 29 -7.01 -11.41 13.06
C PHE A 29 -6.20 -11.83 11.82
N ASN A 30 -6.53 -12.97 11.20
CA ASN A 30 -5.81 -13.45 10.03
C ASN A 30 -6.01 -12.54 8.81
N SER A 31 -7.26 -12.14 8.53
CA SER A 31 -7.55 -11.20 7.44
C SER A 31 -6.88 -9.84 7.66
N PHE A 32 -6.96 -9.32 8.89
CA PHE A 32 -6.27 -8.09 9.26
C PHE A 32 -4.75 -8.20 9.03
N ALA A 33 -4.12 -9.27 9.51
CA ALA A 33 -2.68 -9.47 9.38
C ALA A 33 -2.25 -9.66 7.92
N GLU A 34 -3.02 -10.39 7.12
CA GLU A 34 -2.76 -10.57 5.68
C GLU A 34 -2.81 -9.24 4.92
N SER A 35 -3.86 -8.44 5.13
CA SER A 35 -3.99 -7.11 4.53
C SER A 35 -2.85 -6.18 4.98
N ALA A 36 -2.59 -6.06 6.28
CA ALA A 36 -1.53 -5.19 6.78
C ALA A 36 -0.14 -5.58 6.24
N MET A 37 0.14 -6.88 6.07
CA MET A 37 1.38 -7.34 5.43
C MET A 37 1.42 -7.00 3.94
N ALA A 38 0.32 -7.18 3.21
CA ALA A 38 0.21 -6.83 1.80
C ALA A 38 0.45 -5.34 1.59
N ASP A 39 -0.27 -4.48 2.32
CA ASP A 39 -0.14 -3.03 2.25
C ASP A 39 1.30 -2.60 2.55
N LYS A 40 1.95 -3.21 3.54
CA LYS A 40 3.34 -2.87 3.87
C LYS A 40 4.32 -3.25 2.77
N MET A 41 4.09 -4.38 2.09
CA MET A 41 4.91 -4.80 0.96
C MET A 41 4.69 -3.91 -0.26
N GLU A 42 3.43 -3.57 -0.58
CA GLU A 42 3.08 -2.64 -1.67
C GLU A 42 3.74 -1.28 -1.46
N ASN A 43 3.62 -0.69 -0.28
CA ASN A 43 4.28 0.58 0.04
C ASN A 43 5.80 0.56 -0.19
N LEU A 44 6.47 -0.59 0.02
CA LEU A 44 7.90 -0.72 -0.25
C LEU A 44 8.20 -0.79 -1.75
N LEU A 45 7.32 -1.42 -2.52
CA LEU A 45 7.40 -1.46 -3.98
C LEU A 45 7.14 -0.08 -4.57
N ASP A 46 6.10 0.62 -4.13
CA ASP A 46 5.78 1.98 -4.58
C ASP A 46 6.95 2.94 -4.31
N LEU A 47 7.55 2.85 -3.12
CA LEU A 47 8.73 3.66 -2.79
C LEU A 47 9.94 3.33 -3.67
N LYS A 48 10.07 2.09 -4.14
CA LYS A 48 11.12 1.69 -5.07
C LYS A 48 10.83 2.27 -6.45
N ASP A 49 9.62 2.09 -6.96
CA ASP A 49 9.19 2.56 -8.27
C ASP A 49 9.27 4.09 -8.37
N TYR A 50 8.85 4.80 -7.32
CA TYR A 50 9.01 6.25 -7.21
C TYR A 50 10.48 6.68 -7.28
N LYS A 51 11.39 5.98 -6.59
CA LYS A 51 12.84 6.29 -6.65
C LYS A 51 13.43 6.00 -8.03
N GLU A 52 12.92 4.99 -8.73
CA GLU A 52 13.33 4.70 -10.10
C GLU A 52 12.81 5.78 -11.06
N ALA A 53 11.55 6.19 -10.93
CA ALA A 53 10.96 7.29 -11.69
C ALA A 53 11.75 8.59 -11.54
N ILE A 54 12.12 8.98 -10.32
CA ILE A 54 12.95 10.19 -10.08
C ILE A 54 14.31 10.10 -10.78
N LYS A 55 14.95 8.93 -10.81
CA LYS A 55 16.25 8.77 -11.47
C LYS A 55 16.16 8.89 -12.99
N SER A 56 15.01 8.52 -13.54
CA SER A 56 14.73 8.55 -14.97
C SER A 56 14.08 9.86 -15.42
N ASP A 57 13.75 10.75 -14.49
CA ASP A 57 13.22 12.08 -14.78
C ASP A 57 14.30 12.96 -15.43
N ASP A 58 14.06 13.35 -16.69
CA ASP A 58 14.94 14.23 -17.46
C ASP A 58 14.67 15.72 -17.21
N GLY A 59 13.69 16.04 -16.36
CA GLY A 59 13.30 17.39 -16.01
C GLY A 59 12.39 18.06 -17.04
N THR A 60 11.90 17.33 -18.05
CA THR A 60 10.93 17.86 -19.01
C THR A 60 9.55 17.96 -18.38
N HIS A 61 8.92 19.13 -18.47
CA HIS A 61 7.58 19.37 -17.95
C HIS A 61 6.63 19.73 -19.09
N PHE A 62 5.42 19.22 -19.03
CA PHE A 62 4.34 19.53 -19.98
C PHE A 62 3.18 20.19 -19.25
N THR A 63 2.54 21.15 -19.90
CA THR A 63 1.28 21.73 -19.43
C THR A 63 0.13 20.73 -19.60
N ILE A 64 -0.94 20.92 -18.82
CA ILE A 64 -2.15 20.09 -18.93
C ILE A 64 -2.74 20.17 -20.34
N ASP A 65 -2.73 21.34 -20.98
CA ASP A 65 -3.22 21.54 -22.36
C ASP A 65 -2.39 20.76 -23.39
N GLU A 66 -1.06 20.74 -23.24
CA GLU A 66 -0.16 19.96 -24.10
C GLU A 66 -0.41 18.46 -23.97
N VAL A 67 -0.57 17.98 -22.73
CA VAL A 67 -0.87 16.57 -22.45
C VAL A 67 -2.25 16.18 -22.99
N ALA A 68 -3.27 17.01 -22.79
CA ALA A 68 -4.61 16.73 -23.27
C ALA A 68 -4.70 16.74 -24.79
N LYS A 69 -3.99 17.66 -25.45
CA LYS A 69 -3.85 17.67 -26.90
C LYS A 69 -3.19 16.40 -27.43
N GLU A 70 -2.11 15.94 -26.79
CA GLU A 70 -1.39 14.73 -27.20
C GLU A 70 -2.24 13.46 -26.97
N LEU A 71 -2.95 13.39 -25.84
CA LEU A 71 -3.79 12.24 -25.47
C LEU A 71 -5.19 12.29 -26.08
N ASN A 72 -5.52 13.34 -26.84
CA ASN A 72 -6.84 13.58 -27.43
C ASN A 72 -7.98 13.54 -26.39
N ILE A 73 -7.75 14.22 -25.26
CA ILE A 73 -8.71 14.40 -24.16
C ILE A 73 -9.29 15.81 -24.28
N ASP A 74 -10.63 15.92 -24.22
CA ASP A 74 -11.32 17.21 -24.15
C ASP A 74 -11.40 17.64 -22.68
N LEU A 75 -10.86 18.83 -22.36
CA LEU A 75 -10.75 19.37 -21.00
C LEU A 75 -11.84 20.38 -20.66
#